data_AF-K0RW84-F1
#
_entry.id   AF-K0RW84-F1
#
_cell.length_a   1.000
_cell.length_b   1.000
_cell.length_c   1.000
_cell.angle_alpha   90.00
_cell.angle_beta   90.00
_cell.angle_gamma   90.00
#
_symmetry.space_group_name_H-M   'P 1'
#
loop_
_entity.id
_entity.type
_entity.pdbx_description
1 polymer ?
#
loop_
_entity_poly.entity_id
_entity_poly.type
_entity_poly.pdbx_seq_one_letter_code
_entity_poly.pdbx_strand_id
1 'polypeptide(L)'
;MMIRPIDLTTDHSAYNPAEVDGVLRRCNNAPKAISSASSGGIKRVAGSLAVTRALGDAYLKTPRLSFFPYKRHAPYITARPEVNCRVLTKGADRILTLASDGVWERASGDDVLRWVRNYYNARIAG
;
A
#
# COMPACT_ATOMS: atom_id res chain seq x y z
N MET A 1 -24.84 19.07 -2.29
CA MET A 1 -23.65 18.46 -2.94
C MET A 1 -23.33 17.17 -2.21
N MET A 2 -23.33 16.03 -2.91
CA MET A 2 -23.03 14.73 -2.30
C MET A 2 -21.53 14.67 -1.98
N ILE A 3 -21.18 14.62 -0.69
CA ILE A 3 -19.80 14.48 -0.23
C ILE A 3 -19.38 13.03 -0.49
N ARG A 4 -18.26 12.82 -1.18
CA ARG A 4 -17.70 11.50 -1.49
C ARG A 4 -16.26 11.40 -0.99
N PRO A 5 -15.80 10.21 -0.57
CA PRO A 5 -14.39 9.97 -0.31
C PRO A 5 -13.57 10.15 -1.60
N ILE A 6 -12.31 10.55 -1.43
CA ILE A 6 -11.32 10.66 -2.50
C ILE A 6 -10.07 9.96 -2.01
N ASP A 7 -9.58 9.00 -2.79
CA ASP A 7 -8.31 8.33 -2.48
C ASP A 7 -7.14 9.26 -2.79
N LEU A 8 -6.24 9.42 -1.83
CA LEU A 8 -5.03 10.26 -1.96
C LEU A 8 -3.77 9.42 -2.18
N THR A 9 -3.87 8.10 -2.06
CA THR A 9 -2.78 7.15 -2.22
C THR A 9 -3.26 5.96 -3.02
N THR A 10 -2.34 5.27 -3.69
CA THR A 10 -2.59 3.94 -4.24
C THR A 10 -1.82 2.90 -3.43
N ASP A 11 -2.37 1.68 -3.35
CA ASP A 11 -1.72 0.62 -2.59
C ASP A 11 -0.42 0.17 -3.25
N HIS A 12 0.65 0.15 -2.45
CA HIS A 12 1.95 -0.40 -2.84
C HIS A 12 2.00 -1.91 -2.58
N SER A 13 1.23 -2.66 -3.39
CA SER A 13 1.06 -4.10 -3.24
C SER A 13 1.39 -4.88 -4.51
N ALA A 14 1.54 -6.20 -4.38
CA ALA A 14 1.76 -7.12 -5.50
C ALA A 14 0.54 -7.28 -6.43
N TYR A 15 -0.55 -6.54 -6.18
CA TYR A 15 -1.73 -6.48 -7.02
C TYR A 15 -1.79 -5.22 -7.88
N ASN A 16 -1.00 -4.19 -7.56
CA ASN A 16 -0.90 -2.97 -8.34
C ASN A 16 0.07 -3.17 -9.53
N PRO A 17 -0.41 -3.11 -10.80
CA PRO A 17 0.44 -3.39 -11.97
C PRO A 17 1.67 -2.50 -12.07
N ALA A 18 1.54 -1.21 -11.75
CA ALA A 18 2.67 -0.27 -11.81
C ALA A 18 3.76 -0.62 -10.77
N GLU A 19 3.35 -1.10 -9.60
CA GLU A 19 4.28 -1.56 -8.57
C GLU A 19 4.92 -2.89 -8.92
N VAL A 20 4.17 -3.82 -9.53
CA VAL A 20 4.69 -5.09 -10.06
C VAL A 20 5.80 -4.82 -11.07
N ASP A 21 5.57 -3.92 -12.03
CA ASP A 21 6.58 -3.52 -13.02
C ASP A 21 7.81 -2.90 -12.34
N GLY A 22 7.59 -2.07 -11.31
CA GLY A 22 8.65 -1.50 -10.49
C GLY A 22 9.50 -2.58 -9.80
N VAL A 23 8.87 -3.62 -9.25
CA VAL A 23 9.56 -4.75 -8.61
C VAL A 23 10.38 -5.51 -9.64
N LEU A 24 9.77 -5.91 -10.75
CA LEU A 24 10.42 -6.68 -11.81
C LEU A 24 11.65 -5.94 -12.37
N ARG A 25 11.54 -4.63 -12.58
CA ARG A 25 12.66 -3.79 -13.02
C ARG A 25 13.79 -3.73 -11.98
N ARG A 26 13.46 -3.51 -10.71
CA ARG A 26 14.45 -3.36 -9.63
C ARG A 26 15.27 -4.64 -9.39
N CYS A 27 14.62 -5.81 -9.50
CA CYS A 27 15.27 -7.10 -9.30
C CYS A 27 15.78 -7.77 -10.60
N ASN A 28 15.75 -7.04 -11.72
CA ASN A 28 16.14 -7.55 -13.04
C ASN A 28 15.42 -8.87 -13.40
N ASN A 29 14.08 -8.86 -13.35
CA ASN A 29 13.22 -9.99 -13.67
C ASN A 29 13.59 -11.28 -12.91
N ALA A 30 13.90 -11.14 -11.62
CA ALA A 30 14.25 -12.28 -10.79
C ALA A 30 13.17 -13.38 -10.85
N PRO A 31 13.55 -14.66 -10.91
CA PRO A 31 12.59 -15.75 -10.80
C PRO A 31 11.76 -15.59 -9.52
N LYS A 32 10.44 -15.72 -9.64
CA LYS A 32 9.49 -15.55 -8.51
C LYS A 32 9.57 -14.17 -7.82
N ALA A 33 9.97 -13.12 -8.54
CA ALA A 33 9.93 -11.75 -8.04
C ALA A 33 8.53 -11.37 -7.52
N ILE A 34 7.49 -11.76 -8.24
CA ILE A 34 6.10 -11.75 -7.80
C ILE A 34 5.57 -13.18 -7.93
N SER A 35 5.05 -13.74 -6.84
CA SER A 35 4.52 -15.10 -6.83
C SER A 35 3.39 -15.27 -5.83
N SER A 36 2.41 -16.10 -6.15
CA SER A 36 1.42 -16.62 -5.21
C SER A 36 1.73 -18.08 -4.88
N ALA A 37 1.21 -18.57 -3.74
CA ALA A 37 1.19 -20.00 -3.47
C ALA A 37 0.37 -20.74 -4.56
N SER A 38 0.73 -21.99 -4.85
CA SER A 38 0.12 -22.83 -5.90
C SER A 38 -1.39 -23.01 -5.75
N SER A 39 -1.94 -22.82 -4.56
CA SER A 39 -3.37 -22.91 -4.26
C SER A 39 -4.12 -21.57 -4.34
N GLY A 40 -3.57 -20.56 -5.02
CA GLY A 40 -4.20 -19.24 -5.13
C GLY A 40 -4.02 -18.34 -3.90
N GLY A 41 -2.91 -18.51 -3.17
CA GLY A 41 -2.59 -17.66 -2.02
C GLY A 41 -2.25 -16.21 -2.38
N ILE A 42 -2.04 -15.37 -1.36
CA ILE A 42 -1.70 -13.94 -1.51
C ILE A 42 -0.46 -13.78 -2.40
N LYS A 43 -0.51 -12.84 -3.35
CA LYS A 43 0.65 -12.48 -4.16
C LYS A 43 1.70 -11.79 -3.29
N ARG A 44 2.94 -12.26 -3.37
CA ARG A 44 4.05 -11.78 -2.56
C ARG A 44 5.25 -11.42 -3.41
N VAL A 45 6.00 -10.42 -2.96
CA VAL A 45 7.32 -10.06 -3.47
C VAL A 45 8.35 -11.03 -2.92
N ALA A 46 9.10 -11.67 -3.83
CA ALA A 46 10.10 -12.70 -3.50
C ALA A 46 9.55 -13.83 -2.60
N GLY A 47 8.24 -14.10 -2.68
CA GLY A 47 7.54 -15.07 -1.82
C GLY A 47 7.42 -14.65 -0.35
N SER A 48 7.87 -13.46 0.04
CA SER A 48 7.95 -13.02 1.43
C SER A 48 6.86 -11.99 1.79
N LEU A 49 6.89 -10.80 1.18
CA LEU A 49 6.05 -9.67 1.59
C LEU A 49 4.85 -9.47 0.67
N ALA A 50 3.69 -9.09 1.20
CA ALA A 50 2.52 -8.72 0.38
C ALA A 50 2.65 -7.29 -0.21
N VAL A 51 3.49 -6.46 0.38
CA VAL A 51 3.76 -5.08 -0.03
C VAL A 51 5.03 -4.97 -0.87
N THR A 52 5.06 -3.99 -1.78
CA THR A 52 6.19 -3.69 -2.67
C THR A 52 7.10 -2.61 -2.13
N ARG A 53 6.67 -1.92 -1.07
CA ARG A 53 7.42 -0.89 -0.35
C ARG A 53 7.23 -1.04 1.15
N ALA A 54 8.31 -0.85 1.90
CA ALA A 54 8.29 -0.92 3.35
C ALA A 54 9.51 -0.19 3.93
N LEU A 55 9.46 0.20 5.20
CA LEU A 55 10.67 0.42 5.99
C LEU A 55 11.22 -0.94 6.47
N GLY A 56 12.47 -1.04 6.93
CA GLY A 56 13.04 -2.34 7.37
C GLY A 56 13.39 -3.29 6.20
N ASP A 57 13.16 -4.60 6.36
CA ASP A 57 13.32 -5.64 5.32
C ASP A 57 14.59 -5.53 4.47
N ALA A 58 15.72 -5.23 5.14
CA ALA A 58 16.97 -4.89 4.46
C ALA A 58 17.49 -6.02 3.55
N TYR A 59 17.18 -7.29 3.88
CA TYR A 59 17.53 -8.46 3.08
C TYR A 59 16.90 -8.47 1.68
N LEU A 60 15.83 -7.70 1.45
CA LEU A 60 15.23 -7.50 0.13
C LEU A 60 15.67 -6.20 -0.55
N LYS A 61 16.52 -5.38 0.08
CA LYS A 61 16.90 -4.05 -0.42
C LYS A 61 18.38 -3.93 -0.77
N THR A 62 19.25 -4.66 -0.10
CA THR A 62 20.69 -4.55 -0.33
C THR A 62 21.39 -5.91 -0.24
N PRO A 63 22.28 -6.26 -1.19
CA PRO A 63 23.09 -7.47 -1.09
C PRO A 63 23.95 -7.55 0.18
N ARG A 64 24.28 -6.41 0.80
CA ARG A 64 25.10 -6.36 2.03
C ARG A 64 24.41 -6.99 3.24
N LEU A 65 23.09 -6.88 3.32
CA LEU A 65 22.28 -7.39 4.43
C LEU A 65 21.35 -8.52 3.98
N SER A 66 21.64 -9.12 2.82
CA SER A 66 20.85 -10.17 2.20
C SER A 66 21.56 -11.52 2.23
N PHE A 67 20.81 -12.58 1.97
CA PHE A 67 21.24 -13.97 1.97
C PHE A 67 20.62 -14.72 0.77
N PHE A 68 21.14 -15.90 0.44
CA PHE A 68 20.58 -16.71 -0.65
C PHE A 68 19.16 -17.18 -0.30
N PRO A 69 18.18 -17.14 -1.23
CA PRO A 69 18.32 -16.81 -2.66
C PRO A 69 18.21 -15.32 -3.02
N TYR A 70 17.76 -14.47 -2.08
CA TYR A 70 17.44 -13.06 -2.34
C TYR A 70 18.65 -12.21 -2.77
N LYS A 71 19.83 -12.51 -2.22
CA LYS A 71 21.04 -11.70 -2.42
C LYS A 71 21.41 -11.46 -3.87
N ARG A 72 21.11 -12.42 -4.77
CA ARG A 72 21.46 -12.35 -6.19
C ARG A 72 20.72 -11.26 -6.96
N HIS A 73 19.50 -10.94 -6.56
CA HIS A 73 18.62 -10.04 -7.31
C HIS A 73 18.07 -8.87 -6.46
N ALA A 74 18.59 -8.67 -5.25
CA ALA A 74 18.26 -7.46 -4.48
C ALA A 74 18.72 -6.21 -5.27
N PRO A 75 17.92 -5.12 -5.31
CA PRO A 75 16.70 -4.87 -4.53
C PRO A 75 15.40 -5.41 -5.15
N TYR A 76 14.53 -5.99 -4.31
CA TYR A 76 13.15 -6.37 -4.65
C TYR A 76 12.09 -5.37 -4.18
N ILE A 77 12.36 -4.57 -3.15
CA ILE A 77 11.45 -3.55 -2.63
C ILE A 77 12.20 -2.24 -2.38
N THR A 78 11.48 -1.17 -2.07
CA THR A 78 12.06 0.14 -1.72
C THR A 78 11.41 0.73 -0.47
N ALA A 79 12.11 1.63 0.21
CA ALA A 79 11.55 2.46 1.27
C ALA A 79 11.05 3.83 0.75
N ARG A 80 11.26 4.14 -0.54
CA ARG A 80 10.90 5.44 -1.11
C ARG A 80 9.37 5.58 -1.21
N PRO A 81 8.78 6.63 -0.62
CA PRO A 81 7.34 6.84 -0.68
C PRO A 81 6.91 7.36 -2.06
N GLU A 82 5.62 7.26 -2.33
CA GLU A 82 4.92 8.07 -3.33
C GLU A 82 4.32 9.28 -2.62
N VAL A 83 4.43 10.46 -3.22
CA VAL A 83 3.96 11.71 -2.60
C VAL A 83 2.92 12.33 -3.53
N ASN A 84 1.70 12.45 -3.03
CA ASN A 84 0.59 13.12 -3.71
C ASN A 84 0.25 14.41 -2.95
N CYS A 85 -0.01 15.48 -3.70
CA CYS A 85 -0.34 16.79 -3.14
C CYS A 85 -1.72 17.22 -3.64
N ARG A 86 -2.57 17.69 -2.72
CA ARG A 86 -3.89 18.26 -3.04
C ARG A 86 -4.09 19.55 -2.25
N VAL A 87 -4.58 20.58 -2.94
CA VAL A 87 -4.99 21.83 -2.29
C VAL A 87 -6.36 21.63 -1.63
N LEU A 88 -6.47 21.98 -0.36
CA LEU A 88 -7.71 21.85 0.40
C LEU A 88 -8.73 22.91 -0.01
N THR A 89 -9.96 22.46 -0.31
CA THR A 89 -11.08 23.34 -0.60
C THR A 89 -11.87 23.63 0.66
N LYS A 90 -11.81 24.89 1.13
CA LYS A 90 -12.52 25.34 2.33
C LYS A 90 -14.01 25.01 2.24
N GLY A 91 -14.55 24.38 3.27
CA GLY A 91 -15.96 24.01 3.38
C GLY A 91 -16.33 22.66 2.74
N ALA A 92 -15.50 22.12 1.84
CA ALA A 92 -15.70 20.82 1.19
C ALA A 92 -14.81 19.71 1.79
N ASP A 93 -13.50 19.94 1.89
CA ASP A 93 -12.55 18.98 2.45
C ASP A 93 -12.52 19.13 3.98
N ARG A 94 -13.14 18.19 4.71
CA ARG A 94 -13.33 18.29 6.17
C ARG A 94 -12.71 17.16 6.99
N ILE A 95 -12.46 16.02 6.36
CA ILE A 95 -12.03 14.79 7.03
C ILE A 95 -10.90 14.20 6.20
N LEU A 96 -9.80 13.84 6.87
CA LEU A 96 -8.73 13.00 6.34
C LEU A 96 -8.69 11.73 7.17
N THR A 97 -8.83 10.58 6.51
CA THR A 97 -8.76 9.28 7.18
C THR A 97 -7.47 8.57 6.77
N LEU A 98 -6.64 8.23 7.75
CA LEU A 98 -5.46 7.39 7.58
C LEU A 98 -5.70 6.10 8.35
N ALA A 99 -5.56 4.96 7.68
CA ALA A 99 -5.71 3.65 8.29
C ALA A 99 -4.85 2.61 7.57
N SER A 100 -4.54 1.52 8.26
CA SER A 100 -3.89 0.35 7.65
C SER A 100 -4.89 -0.48 6.84
N ASP A 101 -4.35 -1.40 6.04
CA ASP A 101 -5.10 -2.40 5.27
C ASP A 101 -6.17 -3.13 6.08
N GLY A 102 -5.93 -3.44 7.37
CA GLY A 102 -6.91 -4.11 8.22
C GLY A 102 -8.28 -3.41 8.32
N VAL A 103 -8.36 -2.08 8.07
CA VAL A 103 -9.64 -1.36 7.93
C VAL A 103 -10.17 -1.50 6.50
N TRP A 104 -9.33 -1.22 5.51
CA TRP A 104 -9.72 -1.16 4.09
C TRP A 104 -10.07 -2.52 3.49
N GLU A 105 -9.60 -3.61 4.08
CA GLU A 105 -10.03 -4.98 3.76
C GLU A 105 -11.48 -5.27 4.18
N ARG A 106 -12.06 -4.44 5.05
CA ARG A 106 -13.40 -4.64 5.63
C ARG A 106 -14.39 -3.54 5.32
N ALA A 107 -13.92 -2.39 4.84
CA ALA A 107 -14.77 -1.21 4.66
C ALA A 107 -14.34 -0.39 3.44
N SER A 108 -15.33 0.09 2.69
CA SER A 108 -15.12 1.06 1.62
C SER A 108 -14.84 2.46 2.18
N GLY A 109 -14.30 3.36 1.35
CA GLY A 109 -14.17 4.77 1.71
C GLY A 109 -15.51 5.41 2.10
N ASP A 110 -16.62 4.99 1.47
CA ASP A 110 -17.96 5.48 1.77
C ASP A 110 -18.45 5.02 3.14
N ASP A 111 -18.17 3.77 3.51
CA ASP A 111 -18.49 3.23 4.84
C ASP A 111 -17.75 4.00 5.94
N VAL A 112 -16.43 4.16 5.77
CA VAL A 112 -15.60 4.88 6.73
C VAL A 112 -16.03 6.33 6.86
N LEU A 113 -16.29 7.02 5.74
CA LEU A 113 -16.80 8.40 5.76
C LEU A 113 -18.12 8.50 6.52
N ARG A 114 -19.05 7.58 6.28
CA ARG A 114 -20.35 7.53 6.97
C ARG A 114 -20.16 7.33 8.48
N TRP A 115 -19.30 6.40 8.90
CA TRP A 115 -19.05 6.13 10.32
C TRP A 115 -18.42 7.32 11.05
N VAL A 116 -17.38 7.91 10.47
CA VAL A 116 -16.69 9.08 11.06
C VAL A 116 -17.66 10.25 11.20
N ARG A 117 -18.50 10.50 10.20
CA ARG A 117 -19.51 11.57 10.27
C ARG A 117 -20.57 11.31 11.33
N ASN A 118 -21.07 10.08 11.44
CA ASN A 118 -22.05 9.72 12.45
C ASN A 118 -21.47 9.93 13.86
N TYR A 119 -20.23 9.49 14.09
CA TYR A 119 -19.55 9.71 15.36
C TYR A 119 -19.36 11.20 15.66
N TYR A 120 -18.84 11.97 14.70
CA TYR A 120 -18.61 13.41 14.86
C TYR A 120 -19.91 14.15 15.20
N ASN A 121 -20.99 13.89 14.46
CA ASN A 121 -22.28 14.54 14.70
C ASN A 121 -22.88 14.16 16.06
N ALA A 122 -22.76 12.89 16.45
CA ALA A 122 -23.37 12.41 17.69
C ALA A 122 -22.58 12.78 18.96
N ARG A 123 -21.27 13.05 18.85
CA ARG A 123 -20.37 13.18 20.01
C ARG A 123 -19.59 14.49 20.10
N ILE A 124 -19.44 15.21 18.99
CA ILE A 124 -18.56 16.38 18.92
C ILE A 124 -19.33 17.64 18.49
N ALA A 125 -20.24 17.53 17.52
CA ALA A 125 -20.96 18.68 16.98
C ALA A 125 -22.30 18.98 17.68
N GLY A 126 -22.81 18.04 18.47
CA GLY A 126 -23.98 18.24 19.34
C GLY A 126 -23.57 18.91 20.64
#